data_AF-A0A6N4TG28-F1
#
_entry.id   AF-A0A6N4TG28-F1
#
_cell.length_a   1.000
_cell.length_b   1.000
_cell.length_c   1.000
_cell.angle_alpha   90.00
_cell.angle_beta   90.00
_cell.angle_gamma   90.00
#
_symmetry.space_group_name_H-M   'P 1'
#
loop_
_entity.id
_entity.type
_entity.pdbx_description
1 polymer ?
#
loop_
_entity_poly.entity_id
_entity_poly.type
_entity_poly.pdbx_seq_one_letter_code
_entity_poly.pdbx_strand_id
1 'polypeptide(L)'
;MKKEDVLLRSREENKKGDELQKSNKSKSEGYGYYTISIILLVFAILTEFDAVKGVVDIFGMQIQFRDFCFLSMILSLFVECISKYYFLRKKRYLAFSIFWAIGFLAGMGRVFGL
;
A
#
# COMPACT_ATOMS: atom_id res chain seq x y z
N MET A 1 5.55 -1.38 -50.66
CA MET A 1 5.81 -1.47 -49.21
C MET A 1 6.20 -2.92 -48.91
N LYS A 2 7.38 -3.18 -48.34
CA LYS A 2 7.84 -4.56 -48.09
C LYS A 2 7.13 -5.11 -46.86
N LYS A 3 6.67 -6.37 -46.90
CA LYS A 3 5.92 -7.02 -45.81
C LYS A 3 6.64 -6.96 -44.47
N GLU A 4 7.97 -7.02 -44.49
CA GLU A 4 8.83 -6.96 -43.31
C GLU A 4 8.76 -5.60 -42.59
N ASP A 5 8.70 -4.49 -43.33
CA ASP A 5 8.57 -3.15 -42.74
C ASP A 5 7.23 -2.96 -42.03
N VAL A 6 6.16 -3.54 -42.58
CA VAL A 6 4.81 -3.49 -41.98
C VAL A 6 4.75 -4.32 -40.70
N LEU A 7 5.39 -5.50 -40.68
CA LEU A 7 5.45 -6.37 -39.52
C LEU A 7 6.30 -5.76 -38.38
N LEU A 8 7.40 -5.09 -38.71
CA LEU A 8 8.23 -4.38 -37.72
C LEU A 8 7.45 -3.23 -37.07
N ARG A 9 6.76 -2.42 -37.88
CA ARG A 9 5.97 -1.29 -37.38
C ARG A 9 4.81 -1.74 -36.49
N SER A 10 4.11 -2.81 -36.87
CA SER A 10 3.03 -3.40 -36.05
C SER A 10 3.55 -3.98 -34.73
N ARG A 11 4.73 -4.60 -34.71
CA ARG A 11 5.36 -5.11 -33.47
C ARG A 11 5.76 -3.97 -32.52
N GLU A 12 6.31 -2.87 -33.04
CA GLU A 12 6.66 -1.70 -32.22
C GLU A 12 5.43 -1.01 -31.63
N GLU A 13 4.36 -0.88 -32.41
CA GLU A 13 3.09 -0.31 -31.93
C GLU A 13 2.44 -1.20 -30.86
N ASN A 14 2.41 -2.52 -31.06
CA ASN A 14 1.90 -3.47 -30.06
C ASN A 14 2.73 -3.46 -28.77
N LYS A 15 4.06 -3.37 -28.87
CA LYS A 15 4.94 -3.28 -27.70
C LYS A 15 4.62 -2.05 -26.83
N LYS A 16 4.35 -0.90 -27.46
CA LYS A 16 3.94 0.33 -26.74
C LYS A 16 2.56 0.19 -26.10
N GLY A 17 1.61 -0.44 -26.78
CA GLY A 17 0.28 -0.73 -26.24
C GLY A 17 0.33 -1.64 -25.01
N ASP A 18 1.15 -2.68 -25.05
CA ASP A 18 1.34 -3.62 -23.94
C ASP A 18 2.01 -2.97 -22.72
N GLU A 19 3.02 -2.13 -22.93
CA GLU A 19 3.66 -1.38 -21.84
C GLU A 19 2.70 -0.38 -21.18
N LEU A 20 1.85 0.30 -21.98
CA LEU A 20 0.82 1.19 -21.47
C LEU A 20 -0.23 0.43 -20.64
N GLN A 21 -0.73 -0.71 -21.13
CA GLN A 21 -1.71 -1.51 -20.39
C GLN A 21 -1.13 -2.05 -19.08
N LYS A 22 0.12 -2.55 -19.08
CA LYS A 22 0.81 -2.98 -17.86
C LYS A 22 0.97 -1.83 -16.87
N SER A 23 1.34 -0.64 -17.35
CA SER A 23 1.45 0.57 -16.53
C SER A 23 0.10 0.98 -15.94
N ASN A 24 -0.96 1.00 -16.73
CA ASN A 24 -2.31 1.36 -16.26
C ASN A 24 -2.86 0.35 -15.25
N LYS A 25 -2.62 -0.95 -15.45
CA LYS A 25 -3.00 -1.98 -14.48
C LYS A 25 -2.31 -1.76 -13.14
N SER A 26 -0.98 -1.57 -13.15
CA SER A 26 -0.22 -1.30 -11.94
C SER A 26 -0.66 -0.02 -11.23
N LYS A 27 -0.97 1.05 -11.98
CA LYS A 27 -1.52 2.30 -11.42
C LYS A 27 -2.89 2.09 -10.80
N SER A 28 -3.78 1.36 -11.46
CA SER A 28 -5.12 1.06 -10.94
C SER A 28 -5.08 0.30 -9.62
N GLU A 29 -4.21 -0.71 -9.52
CA GLU A 29 -3.99 -1.45 -8.28
C GLU A 29 -3.47 -0.51 -7.18
N GLY A 30 -2.47 0.33 -7.50
CA GLY A 30 -1.94 1.34 -6.58
C GLY A 30 -3.00 2.32 -6.08
N TYR A 31 -3.87 2.82 -6.96
CA TYR A 31 -4.96 3.72 -6.58
C TYR A 31 -5.95 3.07 -5.60
N GLY A 32 -6.30 1.79 -5.80
CA GLY A 32 -7.15 1.06 -4.87
C GLY A 32 -6.57 1.03 -3.46
N TYR A 33 -5.27 0.74 -3.33
CA TYR A 33 -4.58 0.78 -2.03
C TYR A 33 -4.59 2.18 -1.41
N TYR A 34 -4.29 3.23 -2.18
CA TYR A 34 -4.32 4.60 -1.69
C TYR A 34 -5.71 5.01 -1.22
N THR A 35 -6.77 4.63 -1.94
CA THR A 35 -8.15 4.92 -1.54
C THR A 35 -8.48 4.32 -0.17
N ILE A 36 -8.12 3.05 0.06
CA ILE A 36 -8.35 2.41 1.37
C ILE A 36 -7.54 3.11 2.47
N SER A 37 -6.27 3.45 2.22
CA SER A 37 -5.45 4.18 3.19
C SER A 37 -6.04 5.55 3.55
N ILE A 38 -6.58 6.28 2.57
CA ILE A 38 -7.26 7.57 2.81
C ILE A 38 -8.52 7.37 3.65
N ILE A 39 -9.33 6.36 3.35
CA ILE A 39 -10.54 6.05 4.11
C ILE A 39 -10.18 5.73 5.57
N LEU A 40 -9.17 4.89 5.80
CA LEU A 40 -8.69 4.56 7.15
C LEU A 40 -8.19 5.81 7.90
N LEU A 41 -7.48 6.71 7.21
CA LEU A 41 -7.01 7.96 7.79
C LEU A 41 -8.17 8.87 8.20
N VAL A 42 -9.18 9.01 7.33
CA VAL A 42 -10.38 9.80 7.62
C VAL A 42 -11.10 9.23 8.84
N PHE A 43 -11.30 7.91 8.89
CA PHE A 43 -11.92 7.27 10.06
C PHE A 43 -11.10 7.47 11.34
N ALA A 44 -9.78 7.34 11.27
CA ALA A 44 -8.91 7.58 12.41
C ALA A 44 -9.03 9.02 12.92
N ILE A 45 -9.08 10.02 12.03
CA ILE A 45 -9.29 11.43 12.41
C ILE A 45 -10.68 11.64 13.02
N LEU A 46 -11.73 11.06 12.44
CA LEU A 46 -13.10 11.16 12.96
C LEU A 46 -13.24 10.59 14.38
N THR A 47 -12.38 9.65 14.79
CA THR A 47 -12.37 9.16 16.17
C THR A 47 -11.94 10.23 17.18
N GLU A 48 -11.10 11.19 16.80
CA GLU A 48 -10.68 12.31 17.68
C GLU A 48 -11.81 13.32 17.90
N PHE A 49 -12.73 13.43 16.94
CA PHE A 49 -13.90 14.32 17.01
C PHE A 49 -15.13 13.65 17.63
N ASP A 50 -14.97 12.47 18.23
CA ASP A 50 -16.07 11.69 18.82
C ASP A 50 -17.13 11.21 17.81
N ALA A 51 -16.94 11.45 16.51
CA ALA A 51 -17.91 11.16 15.46
C ALA A 51 -18.01 9.66 15.14
N VAL A 52 -16.91 8.92 15.36
CA VAL A 52 -16.84 7.46 15.18
C VAL A 52 -16.15 6.84 16.39
N LYS A 53 -16.79 5.86 17.01
CA LYS A 53 -16.26 5.13 18.17
C LYS A 53 -16.43 3.64 17.99
N GLY A 54 -15.49 2.88 18.53
CA GLY A 54 -15.55 1.42 18.48
C GLY A 54 -14.30 0.75 19.03
N VAL A 55 -14.46 -0.54 19.27
CA VAL A 55 -13.40 -1.45 19.68
C VAL A 55 -13.42 -2.62 18.71
N VAL A 56 -12.24 -3.05 18.29
CA VAL A 56 -12.04 -4.26 17.50
C VAL A 56 -11.60 -5.36 18.46
N ASP A 57 -12.38 -6.42 18.55
CA ASP A 57 -12.04 -7.61 19.34
C ASP A 57 -11.27 -8.60 18.47
N ILE A 58 -10.04 -8.92 18.88
CA ILE A 58 -9.19 -9.91 18.23
C ILE A 58 -8.75 -10.92 19.27
N PHE A 59 -9.24 -12.15 19.17
CA PHE A 59 -8.92 -13.24 20.10
C PHE A 59 -9.14 -12.86 21.59
N GLY A 60 -10.16 -12.06 21.89
CA GLY A 60 -10.46 -11.60 23.25
C GLY A 60 -9.68 -10.36 23.69
N MET A 61 -8.80 -9.83 22.82
CA MET A 61 -8.10 -8.56 23.06
C MET A 61 -8.88 -7.42 22.43
N GLN A 62 -9.17 -6.41 23.23
CA GLN A 62 -9.89 -5.21 22.82
C GLN A 62 -8.93 -4.12 22.36
N ILE A 63 -8.96 -3.80 21.07
CA ILE A 63 -8.14 -2.76 20.47
C ILE A 63 -9.03 -1.57 20.11
N GLN A 64 -8.63 -0.36 20.48
CA GLN A 64 -9.36 0.84 20.05
C GLN A 64 -9.38 0.93 18.53
N PHE A 65 -10.53 1.24 17.93
CA PHE A 65 -10.69 1.30 16.47
C PHE A 65 -9.69 2.26 15.80
N ARG A 66 -9.39 3.40 16.46
CA ARG A 66 -8.35 4.34 16.01
C ARG A 66 -7.00 3.65 15.84
N ASP A 67 -6.60 2.90 16.86
CA ASP A 67 -5.30 2.26 16.92
C ASP A 67 -5.21 1.13 15.88
N PHE A 68 -6.32 0.41 15.68
CA PHE A 68 -6.47 -0.56 14.59
C PHE A 68 -6.31 0.07 13.19
N CYS A 69 -6.93 1.23 12.94
CA CYS A 69 -6.78 1.96 11.68
C CYS A 69 -5.32 2.36 11.41
N PHE A 70 -4.66 2.96 12.39
CA PHE A 70 -3.25 3.37 12.25
C PHE A 70 -2.32 2.18 12.06
N LEU A 71 -2.47 1.11 12.85
CA LEU A 71 -1.66 -0.09 12.72
C LEU A 71 -1.84 -0.74 11.34
N SER A 72 -3.07 -0.80 10.83
CA SER A 72 -3.39 -1.34 9.50
C SER A 72 -2.73 -0.51 8.39
N MET A 73 -2.76 0.82 8.50
CA MET A 73 -2.10 1.70 7.54
C MET A 73 -0.57 1.52 7.55
N ILE A 74 0.05 1.53 8.74
CA ILE A 74 1.50 1.36 8.89
C ILE A 74 1.94 0.00 8.33
N LEU A 75 1.21 -1.07 8.65
CA LEU A 75 1.50 -2.41 8.13
C LEU A 75 1.40 -2.44 6.60
N SER A 76 0.38 -1.79 6.03
CA SER A 76 0.23 -1.69 4.57
C SER A 76 1.42 -0.99 3.91
N LEU A 77 1.88 0.12 4.48
CA LEU A 77 3.06 0.86 3.98
C LEU A 77 4.36 0.06 4.12
N PHE A 78 4.50 -0.70 5.21
CA PHE A 78 5.60 -1.63 5.39
C PHE A 78 5.62 -2.69 4.27
N VAL A 79 4.48 -3.36 4.04
CA VAL A 79 4.33 -4.40 3.01
C VAL A 79 4.58 -3.83 1.61
N GLU A 80 4.11 -2.62 1.33
CA GLU A 80 4.35 -1.95 0.06
C GLU A 80 5.86 -1.67 -0.15
N CYS A 81 6.53 -1.13 0.87
CA CYS A 81 7.95 -0.80 0.78
C CYS A 81 8.82 -2.07 0.63
N ILE A 82 8.55 -3.13 1.40
CA ILE A 82 9.32 -4.37 1.30
C ILE A 82 9.08 -5.06 -0.05
N SER A 83 7.85 -5.04 -0.57
CA SER A 83 7.53 -5.59 -1.90
C SER A 83 8.26 -4.81 -3.00
N LYS A 84 8.22 -3.47 -2.95
CA LYS A 84 8.99 -2.62 -3.88
C LYS A 84 10.49 -2.88 -3.79
N TYR A 85 11.02 -3.12 -2.59
CA TYR A 85 12.42 -3.51 -2.44
C TYR A 85 12.71 -4.88 -3.07
N TYR A 86 11.86 -5.88 -2.86
CA TYR A 86 12.03 -7.23 -3.40
C TYR A 86 12.12 -7.21 -4.94
N PHE A 87 11.20 -6.50 -5.60
CA PHE A 87 11.13 -6.44 -7.07
C PHE A 87 12.11 -5.43 -7.69
N LEU A 88 12.30 -4.23 -7.10
CA LEU A 88 13.12 -3.17 -7.70
C LEU A 88 14.55 -3.14 -7.18
N ARG A 89 14.84 -3.83 -6.06
CA ARG A 89 16.15 -3.89 -5.37
C ARG A 89 16.78 -2.53 -5.02
N LYS A 90 16.00 -1.44 -4.99
CA LYS A 90 16.48 -0.10 -4.61
C LYS A 90 16.54 0.04 -3.09
N LYS A 91 17.75 0.34 -2.56
CA LYS A 91 18.00 0.48 -1.11
C LYS A 91 17.11 1.50 -0.39
N ARG A 92 16.60 2.52 -1.08
CA ARG A 92 15.67 3.52 -0.51
C ARG A 92 14.40 2.87 0.05
N TYR A 93 13.84 1.87 -0.65
CA TYR A 93 12.64 1.18 -0.18
C TYR A 93 12.91 0.28 1.04
N LEU A 94 14.13 -0.24 1.17
CA LEU A 94 14.53 -0.98 2.36
C LEU A 94 14.59 -0.06 3.58
N ALA A 95 15.17 1.13 3.46
CA ALA A 95 15.22 2.11 4.55
C ALA A 95 13.80 2.52 5.00
N PHE A 96 12.90 2.81 4.05
CA PHE A 96 11.50 3.10 4.39
C PHE A 96 10.77 1.91 5.01
N SER A 97 11.01 0.69 4.53
CA SER A 97 10.44 -0.52 5.12
C SER A 97 10.89 -0.68 6.58
N ILE A 98 12.17 -0.48 6.89
CA ILE A 98 12.66 -0.54 8.27
C ILE A 98 11.98 0.53 9.14
N PHE A 99 11.85 1.75 8.64
CA PHE A 99 11.15 2.83 9.35
C PHE A 99 9.70 2.44 9.71
N TRP A 100 8.93 1.92 8.74
CA TRP A 100 7.56 1.49 8.98
C TRP A 100 7.48 0.25 9.89
N ALA A 101 8.45 -0.66 9.82
CA ALA A 101 8.52 -1.81 10.72
C ALA A 101 8.71 -1.39 12.18
N ILE A 102 9.60 -0.44 12.43
CA ILE A 102 9.81 0.12 13.77
C ILE A 102 8.53 0.81 14.25
N GLY A 103 7.90 1.62 13.40
CA GLY A 103 6.61 2.26 13.71
C GLY A 103 5.51 1.26 14.05
N PHE A 104 5.44 0.14 13.31
CA PHE A 104 4.49 -0.93 13.57
C PHE A 104 4.74 -1.58 14.93
N LEU A 105 5.99 -1.96 15.22
CA LEU A 105 6.36 -2.59 16.48
C LEU A 105 6.12 -1.65 17.67
N ALA A 106 6.43 -0.37 17.55
CA ALA A 106 6.14 0.64 18.57
C ALA A 106 4.63 0.81 18.80
N GLY A 107 3.84 0.83 17.72
CA GLY A 107 2.38 0.87 17.80
C GLY A 107 1.80 -0.36 18.49
N MET A 108 2.31 -1.56 18.15
CA MET A 108 1.95 -2.81 18.80
C MET A 108 2.29 -2.77 20.29
N GLY A 109 3.49 -2.31 20.67
CA GLY A 109 3.87 -2.16 22.08
C GLY A 109 2.90 -1.26 22.85
N ARG A 110 2.50 -0.13 22.26
CA ARG A 110 1.50 0.77 22.88
C ARG A 110 0.13 0.12 23.04
N VAL A 111 -0.33 -0.65 22.05
CA VAL A 111 -1.67 -1.26 22.05
C VAL A 111 -1.75 -2.46 22.98
N PHE A 112 -0.72 -3.29 23.01
CA PHE A 112 -0.70 -4.54 23.75
C PHE A 112 0.00 -4.45 25.12
N GLY A 113 0.60 -3.30 25.46
CA GLY A 113 1.25 -3.08 26.76
C GLY A 113 2.55 -3.87 26.94
N LEU A 114 3.30 -4.10 25.85
CA LEU A 114 4.65 -4.68 25.88
C LEU A 114 5.73 -3.63 26.14
#